data_AF-A0A452QP35-F1
#
_entry.id   AF-A0A452QP35-F1
#
_cell.length_a   1.000
_cell.length_b   1.000
_cell.length_c   1.000
_cell.angle_alpha   90.00
_cell.angle_beta   90.00
_cell.angle_gamma   90.00
#
_symmetry.space_group_name_H-M   'P 1'
#
loop_
_entity.id
_entity.type
_entity.pdbx_description
1 polymer ?
#
loop_
_entity_poly.entity_id
_entity_poly.type
_entity_poly.pdbx_seq_one_letter_code
_entity_poly.pdbx_strand_id
1 'polypeptide(L)'
;MLLLLLLFEGLVQRGASLEASQVPGHPHPATEEPLSFRVLQTSSFANSSWASSQGSGWLGELQTHGWDNALGTISFLQPWSRGNFSAEELRNLQNLFRLYFHGFIIEVRAFEHQFQFECEFLVPRRYSPEGSSLLPKGL
;
A
#
# COMPACT_ATOMS: atom_id res chain seq x y z
N MET A 1 7.41 5.11 13.19
CA MET A 1 6.85 4.07 12.30
C MET A 1 6.63 2.73 13.01
N LEU A 2 7.57 2.25 13.84
CA LEU A 2 7.40 1.00 14.62
C LEU A 2 6.14 0.99 15.50
N LEU A 3 5.83 2.10 16.18
CA LEU A 3 4.62 2.25 16.99
C LEU A 3 3.33 2.15 16.15
N LEU A 4 3.39 2.57 14.88
CA LEU A 4 2.25 2.54 13.96
C LEU A 4 1.97 1.12 13.48
N LEU A 5 3.03 0.33 13.25
CA LEU A 5 2.95 -1.10 12.94
C LEU A 5 2.41 -1.92 14.13
N LEU A 6 2.78 -1.57 15.37
CA LEU A 6 2.26 -2.24 16.57
C LEU A 6 0.76 -1.95 16.82
N LEU A 7 0.25 -0.80 16.36
CA LEU A 7 -1.19 -0.49 16.41
C LEU A 7 -2.00 -1.33 15.41
N PHE A 8 -1.40 -1.78 14.31
CA PHE A 8 -2.06 -2.65 13.32
C PHE A 8 -2.41 -4.03 13.90
N GLU A 9 -1.48 -4.64 14.64
CA GLU A 9 -1.70 -5.94 15.29
C GLU A 9 -2.91 -5.90 16.26
N GLY A 10 -3.03 -4.84 17.06
CA GLY A 10 -4.11 -4.70 18.04
C GLY A 10 -5.50 -4.47 17.44
N LEU A 11 -5.60 -3.81 16.28
CA LEU A 11 -6.88 -3.51 15.61
C LEU A 11 -7.41 -4.70 14.79
N VAL A 12 -6.52 -5.49 14.17
CA VAL A 12 -6.90 -6.67 13.37
C VAL A 12 -7.45 -7.79 14.26
N GLN A 13 -6.88 -7.98 15.45
CA GLN A 13 -7.34 -9.01 16.39
C GLN A 13 -8.74 -8.74 16.97
N ARG A 14 -9.15 -7.47 17.07
CA ARG A 14 -10.47 -7.09 17.59
C ARG A 14 -11.63 -7.46 16.64
N GLY A 15 -11.36 -7.58 15.34
CA GLY A 15 -12.35 -7.96 14.32
C GLY A 15 -12.53 -9.47 14.14
N ALA A 16 -11.61 -10.29 14.65
CA ALA A 16 -11.58 -11.75 14.42
C ALA A 16 -12.31 -12.58 15.50
N SER A 17 -12.83 -11.95 16.56
CA SER A 17 -13.51 -12.66 17.65
C SER A 17 -14.98 -12.93 17.29
N LEU A 18 -15.23 -13.89 16.40
CA LEU A 18 -16.54 -14.53 16.30
C LEU A 18 -16.48 -15.85 17.07
N GLU A 19 -17.11 -15.88 18.24
CA GLU A 19 -17.36 -17.08 19.03
C GLU A 19 -18.11 -18.12 18.18
N ALA A 20 -17.42 -19.19 17.78
CA ALA A 20 -18.04 -20.35 17.14
C ALA A 20 -18.63 -21.25 18.23
N SER A 21 -19.94 -21.15 18.44
CA SER A 21 -20.71 -22.08 19.29
C SER A 21 -20.64 -23.49 18.70
N GLN A 22 -20.04 -24.42 19.46
CA GLN A 22 -19.82 -25.80 19.04
C GLN A 22 -21.03 -26.68 19.42
N VAL A 23 -21.62 -27.38 18.44
CA VAL A 23 -22.48 -28.56 18.65
C VAL A 23 -21.78 -29.77 18.00
N PRO A 24 -21.66 -30.94 18.66
CA PRO A 24 -20.82 -32.03 18.16
C PRO A 24 -21.56 -32.98 17.21
N GLY A 25 -20.98 -33.23 16.04
CA GLY A 25 -21.31 -34.35 15.16
C GLY A 25 -20.41 -34.35 13.92
N HIS A 26 -19.47 -35.28 13.81
CA HIS A 26 -18.39 -35.23 12.80
C HIS A 26 -18.25 -36.54 12.02
N PRO A 27 -18.14 -36.48 10.68
CA PRO A 27 -17.18 -37.24 9.90
C PRO A 27 -16.00 -36.32 9.52
N HIS A 28 -14.78 -36.78 9.82
CA HIS A 28 -13.44 -36.20 9.60
C HIS A 28 -13.33 -34.82 8.91
N PRO A 29 -12.69 -33.81 9.53
CA PRO A 29 -12.54 -32.50 8.90
C PRO A 29 -11.44 -32.59 7.86
N ALA A 30 -11.77 -32.31 6.59
CA ALA A 30 -10.82 -31.61 5.75
C ALA A 30 -10.39 -30.38 6.56
N THR A 31 -9.09 -30.23 6.81
CA THR A 31 -8.55 -29.08 7.54
C THR A 31 -8.90 -27.83 6.75
N GLU A 32 -10.04 -27.20 7.07
CA GLU A 32 -10.41 -25.90 6.53
C GLU A 32 -9.34 -24.92 7.01
N GLU A 33 -8.58 -24.37 6.07
CA GLU A 33 -7.59 -23.36 6.40
C GLU A 33 -8.32 -22.16 7.03
N PRO A 34 -7.90 -21.68 8.22
CA PRO A 34 -8.59 -20.58 8.88
C PRO A 34 -8.70 -19.38 7.96
N LEU A 35 -9.90 -18.80 7.86
CA LEU A 35 -10.13 -17.56 7.12
C LEU A 35 -9.23 -16.45 7.69
N SER A 36 -8.15 -16.14 6.98
CA SER A 36 -7.20 -15.09 7.35
C SER A 36 -7.53 -13.78 6.63
N PHE A 37 -7.42 -12.68 7.36
CA PHE A 37 -7.47 -11.34 6.78
C PHE A 37 -6.04 -10.83 6.56
N ARG A 38 -5.72 -10.41 5.33
CA ARG A 38 -4.40 -9.91 4.94
C ARG A 38 -4.51 -8.48 4.43
N VAL A 39 -3.57 -7.64 4.83
CA VAL A 39 -3.39 -6.29 4.29
C VAL A 39 -2.09 -6.26 3.50
N LEU A 40 -2.16 -5.81 2.25
CA LEU A 40 -1.02 -5.73 1.35
C LEU A 40 -0.77 -4.26 0.97
N GLN A 41 0.49 -3.86 1.04
CA GLN A 41 0.96 -2.57 0.54
C GLN A 41 1.96 -2.81 -0.59
N THR A 42 1.83 -2.04 -1.67
CA THR A 42 2.83 -1.97 -2.74
C THR A 42 3.25 -0.52 -2.90
N SER A 43 4.54 -0.23 -2.78
CA SER A 43 5.08 1.12 -3.00
C SER A 43 5.99 1.14 -4.22
N SER A 44 5.90 2.20 -5.01
CA SER A 44 6.68 2.42 -6.22
C SER A 44 7.36 3.78 -6.16
N PHE A 45 8.66 3.81 -6.43
CA PHE A 45 9.50 5.00 -6.40
C PHE A 45 10.11 5.15 -7.79
N ALA A 46 9.57 6.07 -8.59
CA ALA A 46 10.05 6.25 -9.97
C ALA A 46 11.24 7.22 -10.02
N ASN A 47 11.27 8.17 -9.09
CA ASN A 47 12.31 9.18 -8.96
C ASN A 47 12.21 9.84 -7.57
N SER A 48 13.14 10.73 -7.24
CA SER A 48 13.25 11.43 -5.95
C SER A 48 12.05 12.32 -5.65
N SER A 49 11.31 12.76 -6.67
CA SER A 49 10.13 13.60 -6.54
C SER A 49 8.81 12.84 -6.62
N TRP A 50 8.81 11.59 -7.10
CA TRP A 50 7.60 10.83 -7.36
C TRP A 50 7.66 9.44 -6.74
N ALA A 51 6.74 9.22 -5.82
CA ALA A 51 6.46 7.92 -5.24
C ALA A 51 4.94 7.74 -5.11
N SER A 52 4.51 6.49 -5.22
CA SER A 52 3.11 6.09 -5.03
C SER A 52 3.05 4.87 -4.12
N SER A 53 1.97 4.73 -3.36
CA SER A 53 1.68 3.52 -2.58
C SER A 53 0.27 3.07 -2.86
N GLN A 54 0.07 1.77 -3.01
CA GLN A 54 -1.22 1.13 -3.15
C GLN A 54 -1.44 0.24 -1.93
N GLY A 55 -2.68 0.16 -1.48
CA GLY A 55 -3.09 -0.66 -0.35
C GLY A 55 -4.30 -1.52 -0.71
N SER A 56 -4.33 -2.77 -0.24
CA SER A 56 -5.47 -3.66 -0.42
C SER A 56 -5.68 -4.56 0.80
N GLY A 57 -6.92 -4.94 1.05
CA GLY A 57 -7.31 -5.88 2.10
C GLY A 57 -8.01 -7.10 1.50
N TRP A 58 -7.63 -8.29 1.96
CA TRP A 58 -8.03 -9.59 1.43
C TRP A 58 -8.55 -10.48 2.54
N LEU A 59 -9.66 -11.17 2.29
CA LEU A 59 -10.19 -12.23 3.16
C LEU A 59 -10.08 -13.55 2.40
N GLY A 60 -9.08 -14.38 2.77
CA GLY A 60 -8.63 -15.45 1.90
C GLY A 60 -8.21 -14.89 0.53
N GLU A 61 -8.75 -15.46 -0.54
CA GLU A 61 -8.47 -15.04 -1.92
C GLU A 61 -9.39 -13.91 -2.42
N LEU A 62 -10.32 -13.43 -1.60
CA LEU A 62 -11.25 -12.37 -1.98
C LEU A 62 -10.74 -10.99 -1.55
N GLN A 63 -10.49 -10.11 -2.51
CA GLN A 63 -10.22 -8.70 -2.22
C GLN A 63 -11.51 -8.02 -1.72
N THR A 64 -11.41 -7.40 -0.55
CA THR A 64 -12.52 -6.73 0.14
C THR A 64 -12.31 -5.23 0.24
N HIS A 65 -11.05 -4.80 0.28
CA HIS A 65 -10.67 -3.40 0.46
C HIS A 65 -9.65 -2.95 -0.58
N GLY A 66 -9.76 -1.68 -0.96
CA GLY A 66 -8.71 -0.92 -1.64
C GLY A 66 -8.39 0.36 -0.88
N TRP A 67 -7.30 1.00 -1.25
CA TRP A 67 -6.94 2.33 -0.77
C TRP A 67 -7.05 3.35 -1.89
N ASP A 68 -7.91 4.36 -1.72
CA ASP A 68 -7.99 5.51 -2.61
C ASP A 68 -6.96 6.55 -2.17
N ASN A 69 -5.90 6.70 -2.96
CA ASN A 69 -4.84 7.68 -2.68
C ASN A 69 -5.28 9.13 -2.87
N ALA A 70 -6.21 9.39 -3.80
CA ALA A 70 -6.66 10.74 -4.10
C ALA A 70 -7.55 11.26 -2.96
N LEU A 71 -8.41 10.41 -2.43
CA LEU A 71 -9.30 10.73 -1.33
C LEU A 71 -8.65 10.49 0.04
N GLY A 72 -7.64 9.62 0.11
CA GLY A 72 -7.03 9.14 1.34
C GLY A 72 -8.01 8.29 2.16
N THR A 73 -8.81 7.46 1.51
CA THR A 73 -9.89 6.70 2.16
C THR A 73 -9.84 5.23 1.78
N ILE A 74 -10.46 4.40 2.62
CA ILE A 74 -10.64 2.99 2.31
C ILE A 74 -11.79 2.87 1.30
N SER A 75 -11.55 2.17 0.20
CA SER A 75 -12.58 1.79 -0.77
C SER A 75 -13.10 0.40 -0.43
N PHE A 76 -14.39 0.29 -0.15
CA PHE A 76 -15.04 -0.99 0.13
C PHE A 76 -15.50 -1.65 -1.17
N LEU A 77 -14.98 -2.85 -1.46
CA LEU A 77 -15.26 -3.56 -2.71
C LEU A 77 -16.42 -4.53 -2.61
N GLN A 78 -16.78 -4.97 -1.40
CA GLN A 78 -17.98 -5.76 -1.14
C GLN A 78 -18.96 -5.00 -0.23
N PRO A 79 -20.27 -5.23 -0.35
CA PRO A 79 -21.28 -4.56 0.49
C PRO A 79 -21.07 -4.74 2.00
N TRP A 80 -20.45 -5.86 2.39
CA TRP A 80 -20.16 -6.23 3.77
C TRP A 80 -18.73 -5.90 4.20
N SER A 81 -17.86 -5.39 3.32
CA SER A 81 -16.44 -5.15 3.65
C SER A 81 -16.26 -4.11 4.75
N ARG A 82 -17.19 -3.15 4.88
CA ARG A 82 -17.19 -2.21 6.01
C ARG A 82 -17.29 -2.91 7.36
N GLY A 83 -17.86 -4.11 7.42
CA GLY A 83 -18.10 -4.82 8.67
C GLY A 83 -18.92 -3.99 9.65
N ASN A 84 -18.59 -4.12 10.94
CA ASN A 84 -19.30 -3.43 12.02
C ASN A 84 -18.58 -2.15 12.49
N PHE A 85 -17.68 -1.58 11.69
CA PHE A 85 -16.96 -0.36 12.07
C PHE A 85 -17.90 0.85 12.12
N SER A 86 -17.88 1.53 13.26
CA SER A 86 -18.49 2.85 13.39
C SER A 86 -17.82 3.87 12.45
N ALA A 87 -18.51 4.97 12.18
CA ALA A 87 -17.94 6.03 11.34
C ALA A 87 -16.67 6.65 11.96
N GLU A 88 -16.60 6.72 13.29
CA GLU A 88 -15.44 7.25 14.00
C GLU A 88 -14.24 6.29 13.95
N GLU A 89 -14.45 5.00 14.18
CA GLU A 89 -13.39 3.99 14.05
C GLU A 89 -12.82 3.97 12.63
N LEU A 90 -13.69 4.03 11.62
CA LEU A 90 -13.27 4.07 10.23
C LEU A 90 -12.46 5.33 9.91
N ARG A 91 -12.90 6.50 10.41
CA ARG A 91 -12.15 7.76 10.26
C ARG A 91 -10.77 7.66 10.90
N ASN A 92 -10.68 7.09 12.10
CA ASN A 92 -9.40 6.92 12.80
C ASN A 92 -8.46 5.98 12.04
N LEU A 93 -8.99 4.87 11.53
CA LEU A 93 -8.23 3.92 10.72
C LEU A 93 -7.74 4.55 9.41
N GLN A 94 -8.57 5.35 8.73
CA GLN A 94 -8.15 6.11 7.55
C GLN A 94 -7.04 7.11 7.86
N ASN A 95 -7.14 7.85 8.97
CA ASN A 95 -6.09 8.78 9.39
C ASN A 95 -4.77 8.04 9.68
N LEU A 96 -4.87 6.85 10.30
CA LEU A 96 -3.74 5.97 10.56
C LEU A 96 -3.05 5.56 9.26
N PHE A 97 -3.81 5.10 8.27
CA PHE A 97 -3.30 4.69 6.96
C PHE A 97 -2.66 5.85 6.20
N ARG A 98 -3.26 7.05 6.22
CA ARG A 98 -2.68 8.25 5.61
C ARG A 98 -1.31 8.56 6.21
N LEU A 99 -1.24 8.59 7.54
CA LEU A 99 0.01 8.86 8.24
C LEU A 99 1.06 7.78 7.92
N TYR A 100 0.64 6.52 7.89
CA TYR A 100 1.49 5.38 7.59
C TYR A 100 2.06 5.44 6.17
N PHE A 101 1.22 5.53 5.13
CA PHE A 101 1.69 5.55 3.75
C PHE A 101 2.58 6.75 3.45
N HIS A 102 2.23 7.93 3.98
CA HIS A 102 3.06 9.12 3.81
C HIS A 102 4.41 8.98 4.52
N GLY A 103 4.40 8.54 5.79
CA GLY A 103 5.62 8.34 6.58
C GLY A 103 6.53 7.27 5.96
N PHE A 104 5.96 6.14 5.53
CA PHE A 104 6.71 5.04 4.93
C PHE A 104 7.52 5.50 3.70
N ILE A 105 6.89 6.29 2.82
CA ILE A 105 7.56 6.84 1.65
C ILE A 105 8.73 7.76 2.04
N ILE A 106 8.56 8.60 3.08
CA ILE A 106 9.63 9.49 3.56
C ILE A 106 10.81 8.68 4.09
N GLU A 107 10.55 7.67 4.92
CA GLU A 107 11.57 6.84 5.54
C GLU A 107 12.35 6.06 4.47
N VAL A 108 11.65 5.38 3.55
CA VAL A 108 12.32 4.63 2.46
C VAL A 108 13.25 5.54 1.65
N ARG A 109 12.84 6.78 1.35
CA ARG A 109 13.71 7.75 0.67
C ARG A 109 14.89 8.18 1.53
N ALA A 110 14.70 8.42 2.82
CA ALA A 110 15.78 8.79 3.72
C ALA A 110 16.88 7.72 3.80
N PHE A 111 16.51 6.45 3.57
CA PHE A 111 17.41 5.31 3.59
C PHE A 111 17.78 4.78 2.19
N GLU A 112 17.36 5.42 1.09
CA GLU A 112 17.60 4.95 -0.29
C GLU A 112 19.08 4.65 -0.55
N HIS A 113 19.96 5.54 -0.10
CA HIS A 113 21.42 5.39 -0.23
C HIS A 113 22.02 4.25 0.60
N GLN A 114 21.34 3.80 1.66
CA GLN A 114 21.81 2.71 2.52
C GLN A 114 21.51 1.33 1.93
N PHE A 115 20.47 1.24 1.09
CA PHE A 115 20.02 -0.03 0.51
C PHE A 115 20.51 -0.26 -0.92
N GLN A 116 21.35 0.64 -1.46
CA GLN A 116 21.80 0.62 -2.87
C GLN A 116 20.66 0.41 -3.88
N PHE A 117 19.53 1.08 -3.67
CA PHE A 117 18.52 1.16 -4.72
C PHE A 117 19.07 2.10 -5.81
N GLU A 118 19.70 1.56 -6.85
CA GLU A 118 20.03 2.32 -8.06
C GLU A 118 18.72 2.66 -8.77
N CYS A 119 18.09 3.77 -8.39
CA CYS A 119 17.09 4.39 -9.23
C CYS A 119 17.85 5.13 -10.34
N GLU A 120 18.03 4.51 -11.51
CA GLU A 120 18.68 5.16 -12.65
C GLU A 120 17.76 6.28 -13.20
N PHE A 121 17.98 7.50 -12.75
CA PHE A 121 17.34 8.67 -13.33
C PHE A 121 17.95 8.95 -14.70
N LEU A 122 17.31 8.45 -15.75
CA LEU A 122 17.57 8.93 -17.11
C LEU A 122 17.02 10.37 -17.21
N VAL A 123 17.84 11.35 -16.83
CA VAL A 123 17.58 12.76 -17.13
C VAL A 123 17.55 12.90 -18.66
N PRO A 124 16.42 13.29 -19.29
CA PRO A 124 16.40 13.53 -20.71
C PRO A 124 17.34 14.72 -20.98
N ARG A 125 18.47 14.47 -21.65
CA ARG A 125 19.32 15.56 -22.14
C ARG A 125 18.45 16.42 -23.05
N ARG A 126 18.08 17.60 -22.57
CA ARG A 126 17.51 18.62 -23.45
C ARG A 126 18.55 18.90 -24.52
N TYR A 127 18.21 18.61 -25.78
CA TYR A 127 18.96 19.09 -26.93
C TYR A 127 19.08 20.61 -26.80
N SER A 128 20.32 21.09 -26.67
CA SER A 128 20.66 22.49 -26.89
C SER A 128 21.14 22.58 -28.33
N PRO A 129 20.38 23.19 -29.25
CA PRO A 129 20.88 23.42 -30.59
C PRO A 129 21.39 24.85 -30.65
N GLU A 130 22.66 25.12 -30.29
CA GLU A 130 23.30 26.36 -30.73
C GLU A 130 24.81 26.17 -30.96
N GLY A 131 25.22 26.38 -32.21
CA GLY A 131 26.52 26.95 -32.56
C GLY A 131 27.60 26.01 -33.12
N SER A 132 27.70 25.90 -34.45
CA SER A 132 28.69 26.67 -35.25
C SER A 132 29.22 25.93 -36.50
N SER A 133 28.94 26.55 -37.66
CA SER A 133 29.83 26.75 -38.82
C SER A 133 30.79 25.64 -39.24
N LEU A 134 30.54 25.03 -40.40
CA LEU A 134 31.58 24.81 -41.42
C LEU A 134 30.97 24.97 -42.83
N LEU A 135 31.30 26.07 -43.51
CA LEU A 135 31.27 26.15 -44.98
C LEU A 135 32.30 25.18 -45.57
N PRO A 136 32.03 24.64 -46.77
CA PRO A 136 33.06 24.65 -47.79
C PRO A 136 32.61 25.31 -49.10
N LYS A 137 33.63 25.83 -49.79
CA LYS A 137 33.63 26.56 -51.06
C LYS A 137 33.42 25.63 -52.27
N GLY A 138 32.90 26.20 -53.37
CA GLY A 138 32.94 25.66 -54.75
C GLY A 138 31.70 24.83 -55.12
N LEU A 139 31.04 25.03 -56.26
CA LEU A 139 31.40 25.60 -57.56
C LEU A 139 30.30 26.54 -58.07
#